data_AF-A0A1V3QJM9-F1
#
_entry.id   AF-A0A1V3QJM9-F1
#
_cell.length_a   1.000
_cell.length_b   1.000
_cell.length_c   1.000
_cell.angle_alpha   90.00
_cell.angle_beta   90.00
_cell.angle_gamma   90.00
#
_symmetry.space_group_name_H-M   'P 1'
#
loop_
_entity.id
_entity.type
_entity.pdbx_description
1 polymer ?
#
loop_
_entity_poly.entity_id
_entity_poly.type
_entity_poly.pdbx_seq_one_letter_code
_entity_poly.pdbx_strand_id
1 'polypeptide(L)'
;MHFFRQGKHIMFFGSGAKGMAWAAVTLLLITGCTASVPKPSVSQDSNGAVAMPVRAATSPHLFSQQEIQAFVTAAQKADAHADPLQRCLAFPDPPGSHWTPVAVKAYCQYLYQSVPSVEEVTQLIQGGHASQLDRLMAEALVAQRSDPASAGKLEDIFVEDFSDVTPALRAALDEWKRQSPQSAFAYAASGFAYESAAYDARGKDYAVNTPAANLMSMDSLLKLAIVDLQKAVQLNPQITPAYAAMIEAAGISSNKVFGEDAAREGLHVDPTSYRIYGEWLWMSEPKWLGSLSEMSSVIAQVQPHVSSAPLLTVLLSGRKVYEADMQDCDCNSVDQLAQYPVVFDQVALSGELAHAGYAAHESHHPELAVVYLSEALRFDPSISKARQERDADLAGMMATGTLKDGALPDVVTQTIGPPVAQAQTVGYEPPSLISMGTIEYPEEARQALISGTVVTLTYVGKDGVPIKCIVESQSFVQNARDKAGYIVPQKAAYSIVRKDGSSVALADLLDPPAIRAMMQARFNPGKRAGVAIVSIVRMPVAFNIFRK
;
A
#
# COMPACT_ATOMS: atom_id res chain seq x y z
N MET A 1 -8.76 7.04 -1.66
CA MET A 1 -7.50 7.23 -0.92
C MET A 1 -7.40 6.19 0.19
N HIS A 2 -6.56 5.18 0.05
CA HIS A 2 -6.16 4.34 1.17
C HIS A 2 -4.64 4.24 1.06
N PHE A 3 -3.93 4.41 2.16
CA PHE A 3 -2.49 4.22 2.22
C PHE A 3 -2.21 2.77 1.82
N PHE A 4 -1.78 2.58 0.56
CA PHE A 4 -1.47 1.27 0.01
C PHE A 4 -0.16 0.77 0.61
N ARG A 5 -0.26 0.15 1.77
CA ARG A 5 0.58 -0.98 2.13
C ARG A 5 -0.36 -2.03 2.65
N GLN A 6 -0.53 -3.11 1.88
CA GLN A 6 -0.92 -4.46 2.32
C GLN A 6 -1.30 -5.27 1.07
N GLY A 7 -0.33 -6.07 0.62
CA GLY A 7 -0.57 -7.19 -0.27
C GLY A 7 -0.33 -8.47 0.51
N LYS A 8 -1.39 -9.14 0.99
CA LYS A 8 -1.49 -10.58 1.26
C LYS A 8 -2.91 -10.94 1.71
N HIS A 9 -3.52 -11.93 1.07
CA HIS A 9 -4.87 -12.42 1.38
C HIS A 9 -4.82 -13.64 2.31
N ILE A 10 -5.72 -13.71 3.31
CA ILE A 10 -5.97 -14.90 4.15
C ILE A 10 -7.49 -15.18 4.22
N MET A 11 -7.87 -16.45 4.06
CA MET A 11 -9.25 -16.98 4.12
C MET A 11 -9.61 -17.49 5.53
N PHE A 12 -10.87 -17.29 5.94
CA PHE A 12 -11.46 -17.85 7.18
C PHE A 12 -12.34 -19.09 6.93
N PHE A 13 -12.30 -20.02 7.88
CA PHE A 13 -13.16 -21.20 7.99
C PHE A 13 -14.47 -20.87 8.73
N GLY A 14 -15.60 -21.37 8.22
CA GLY A 14 -16.90 -21.33 8.91
C GLY A 14 -17.20 -22.63 9.64
N SER A 15 -17.58 -22.53 10.92
CA SER A 15 -18.30 -23.58 11.66
C SER A 15 -19.61 -23.02 12.18
N GLY A 16 -20.72 -23.70 11.84
CA GLY A 16 -22.07 -23.22 12.12
C GLY A 16 -22.57 -23.44 13.54
N ALA A 17 -23.64 -22.74 13.88
CA ALA A 17 -24.63 -23.17 14.88
C ALA A 17 -25.98 -22.51 14.59
N LYS A 18 -27.04 -23.28 14.83
CA LYS A 18 -28.46 -22.99 14.59
C LYS A 18 -29.07 -22.24 15.77
N GLY A 19 -30.07 -21.39 15.49
CA GLY A 19 -31.35 -21.45 16.20
C GLY A 19 -31.79 -20.24 17.04
N MET A 20 -33.08 -19.89 16.83
CA MET A 20 -34.01 -19.13 17.68
C MET A 20 -33.83 -17.61 17.75
N ALA A 21 -34.86 -16.80 17.99
CA ALA A 21 -36.30 -16.83 17.72
C ALA A 21 -36.79 -15.39 18.06
N TRP A 22 -37.84 -14.98 17.36
CA TRP A 22 -38.59 -13.73 17.44
C TRP A 22 -38.77 -13.09 18.83
N ALA A 23 -38.63 -11.77 18.90
CA ALA A 23 -39.31 -10.92 19.88
C ALA A 23 -39.85 -9.66 19.19
N ALA A 24 -41.17 -9.47 19.33
CA ALA A 24 -41.94 -8.37 18.79
C ALA A 24 -41.63 -7.05 19.53
N VAL A 25 -41.49 -5.96 18.78
CA VAL A 25 -41.46 -4.60 19.32
C VAL A 25 -42.76 -3.89 18.99
N THR A 26 -43.47 -3.54 20.06
CA THR A 26 -44.71 -2.76 20.08
C THR A 26 -44.46 -1.35 19.57
N LEU A 27 -45.14 -0.99 18.47
CA LEU A 27 -45.15 0.36 17.91
C LEU A 27 -46.13 1.24 18.69
N LEU A 28 -45.62 2.25 19.41
CA LEU A 28 -46.43 3.28 20.04
C LEU A 28 -46.67 4.42 19.03
N LEU A 29 -47.94 4.64 18.67
CA LEU A 29 -48.41 5.76 17.87
C LEU A 29 -48.33 7.06 18.69
N ILE A 30 -47.56 8.05 18.21
CA ILE A 30 -47.67 9.44 18.66
C ILE A 30 -48.21 10.28 17.50
N THR A 31 -49.44 10.77 17.71
CA THR A 31 -50.16 11.70 16.86
C THR A 31 -49.75 13.15 17.14
N GLY A 32 -49.39 13.86 16.08
CA GLY A 32 -49.87 15.22 15.80
C GLY A 32 -49.22 16.41 16.52
N CYS A 33 -48.45 17.21 15.78
CA CYS A 33 -48.59 18.67 15.70
C CYS A 33 -47.77 19.20 14.51
N THR A 34 -48.45 19.50 13.40
CA THR A 34 -47.88 20.24 12.26
C THR A 34 -47.97 21.73 12.56
N ALA A 35 -46.85 22.35 12.94
CA ALA A 35 -46.70 23.80 12.92
C ALA A 35 -46.07 24.21 11.58
N SER A 36 -46.79 25.04 10.83
CA SER A 36 -46.38 25.60 9.54
C SER A 36 -45.28 26.65 9.75
N VAL A 37 -44.05 26.36 9.31
CA VAL A 37 -42.95 27.33 9.30
C VAL A 37 -43.04 28.17 8.02
N PRO A 38 -42.99 29.52 8.08
CA PRO A 38 -43.01 30.36 6.89
C PRO A 38 -41.71 30.21 6.10
N LYS A 39 -41.84 30.06 4.77
CA LYS A 39 -40.75 30.11 3.79
C LYS A 39 -39.95 31.41 3.94
N PRO A 40 -38.63 31.37 4.18
CA PRO A 40 -37.80 32.56 4.00
C PRO A 40 -37.70 32.88 2.51
N SER A 41 -38.04 34.12 2.17
CA SER A 41 -37.81 34.73 0.85
C SER A 41 -36.30 34.83 0.61
N VAL A 42 -35.79 34.07 -0.35
CA VAL A 42 -34.43 34.20 -0.86
C VAL A 42 -34.34 35.52 -1.62
N SER A 43 -33.64 36.50 -1.04
CA SER A 43 -33.19 37.69 -1.75
C SER A 43 -32.07 37.31 -2.71
N GLN A 44 -32.26 37.61 -3.99
CA GLN A 44 -31.19 37.56 -4.99
C GLN A 44 -30.24 38.74 -4.75
N ASP A 45 -29.24 38.54 -3.89
CA ASP A 45 -28.10 39.44 -3.84
C ASP A 45 -27.15 39.11 -4.99
N SER A 46 -27.11 40.03 -5.95
CA SER A 46 -26.22 40.07 -7.10
C SER A 46 -24.82 40.48 -6.63
N ASN A 47 -24.08 39.53 -6.06
CA ASN A 47 -22.65 39.71 -5.85
C ASN A 47 -21.93 39.58 -7.19
N GLY A 48 -21.54 40.74 -7.74
CA GLY A 48 -20.59 40.85 -8.85
C GLY A 48 -19.23 40.34 -8.44
N ALA A 49 -19.01 39.03 -8.57
CA ALA A 49 -17.68 38.44 -8.53
C ALA A 49 -16.91 38.95 -9.75
N VAL A 50 -15.93 39.82 -9.51
CA VAL A 50 -14.94 40.20 -10.51
C VAL A 50 -14.15 38.93 -10.86
N ALA A 51 -14.49 38.33 -12.00
CA ALA A 51 -13.72 37.23 -12.58
C ALA A 51 -12.29 37.72 -12.78
N MET A 52 -11.36 37.25 -11.94
CA MET A 52 -9.95 37.44 -12.22
C MET A 52 -9.64 36.78 -13.56
N PRO A 53 -8.82 37.40 -14.43
CA PRO A 53 -8.44 36.81 -15.69
C PRO A 53 -7.69 35.51 -15.40
N VAL A 54 -8.36 34.38 -15.64
CA VAL A 54 -7.72 33.07 -15.69
C VAL A 54 -6.70 33.16 -16.82
N ARG A 55 -5.41 33.19 -16.47
CA ARG A 55 -4.31 33.09 -17.44
C ARG A 55 -4.61 31.86 -18.29
N ALA A 56 -4.73 32.05 -19.61
CA ALA A 56 -4.92 30.93 -20.53
C ALA A 56 -3.83 29.90 -20.23
N ALA A 57 -4.23 28.74 -19.71
CA ALA A 57 -3.32 27.67 -19.40
C ALA A 57 -2.59 27.34 -20.71
N THR A 58 -1.29 27.58 -20.74
CA THR A 58 -0.40 27.07 -21.79
C THR A 58 -0.71 25.60 -21.97
N SER A 59 -0.91 25.16 -23.22
CA SER A 59 -1.23 23.77 -23.55
C SER A 59 -0.40 22.84 -22.68
N PRO A 60 -1.04 21.89 -21.99
CA PRO A 60 -0.33 21.04 -21.05
C PRO A 60 0.76 20.29 -21.83
N HIS A 61 2.01 20.60 -21.51
CA HIS A 61 3.16 20.05 -22.20
C HIS A 61 3.62 18.84 -21.40
N LEU A 62 3.86 17.73 -22.11
CA LEU A 62 4.62 16.63 -21.56
C LEU A 62 6.05 17.08 -21.25
N PHE A 63 6.72 16.42 -20.31
CA PHE A 63 8.10 16.74 -19.95
C PHE A 63 9.03 16.64 -21.15
N SER A 64 9.87 17.65 -21.34
CA SER A 64 10.90 17.64 -22.36
C SER A 64 11.99 16.60 -22.05
N GLN A 65 12.70 16.15 -23.08
CA GLN A 65 13.83 15.23 -22.93
C GLN A 65 14.89 15.76 -21.94
N GLN A 66 15.13 17.07 -21.93
CA GLN A 66 16.09 17.70 -21.01
C GLN A 66 15.61 17.65 -19.56
N GLU A 67 14.32 17.90 -19.32
CA GLU A 67 13.72 17.83 -17.98
C GLU A 67 13.78 16.42 -17.43
N ILE A 68 13.42 15.41 -18.23
CA ILE A 68 13.51 14.01 -17.81
C ILE A 68 14.95 13.61 -17.51
N GLN A 69 15.89 13.98 -18.40
CA GLN A 69 17.30 13.68 -18.18
C GLN A 69 17.83 14.30 -16.87
N ALA A 70 17.45 15.54 -16.57
CA ALA A 70 17.84 16.21 -15.34
C ALA A 70 17.23 15.54 -14.11
N PHE A 71 15.93 15.22 -14.17
CA PHE A 71 15.20 14.53 -13.11
C PHE A 71 15.82 13.16 -12.80
N VAL A 72 15.99 12.30 -13.81
CA VAL A 72 16.52 10.94 -13.64
C VAL A 72 17.92 10.95 -13.03
N THR A 73 18.81 11.85 -13.49
CA THR A 73 20.15 11.99 -12.92
C THR A 73 20.11 12.40 -11.44
N ALA A 74 19.22 13.32 -11.06
CA ALA A 74 19.07 13.75 -9.68
C ALA A 74 18.43 12.65 -8.80
N ALA A 75 17.40 11.97 -9.29
CA ALA A 75 16.73 10.86 -8.61
C ALA A 75 17.70 9.71 -8.30
N GLN A 76 18.58 9.35 -9.23
CA GLN A 76 19.60 8.32 -9.00
C GLN A 76 20.63 8.72 -7.93
N LYS A 77 21.00 9.99 -7.89
CA LYS A 77 21.87 10.52 -6.83
C LYS A 77 21.17 10.40 -5.48
N ALA A 78 19.87 10.67 -5.41
CA ALA A 78 19.08 10.48 -4.20
C ALA A 78 18.99 8.99 -3.80
N ASP A 79 18.77 8.09 -4.76
CA ASP A 79 18.70 6.63 -4.53
C ASP A 79 19.98 6.05 -3.89
N ALA A 80 21.14 6.71 -4.09
CA ALA A 80 22.41 6.33 -3.49
C ALA A 80 22.49 6.58 -1.96
N HIS A 81 21.56 7.33 -1.37
CA HIS A 81 21.50 7.50 0.08
C HIS A 81 20.99 6.22 0.75
N ALA A 82 21.77 5.70 1.72
CA ALA A 82 21.39 4.51 2.49
C ALA A 82 20.22 4.78 3.45
N ASP A 83 20.26 5.93 4.12
CA ASP A 83 19.21 6.39 5.04
C ASP A 83 17.92 6.74 4.28
N PRO A 84 16.78 6.12 4.60
CA PRO A 84 15.52 6.36 3.88
C PRO A 84 15.04 7.81 3.93
N LEU A 85 15.18 8.48 5.07
CA LEU A 85 14.77 9.88 5.21
C LEU A 85 15.66 10.80 4.36
N GLN A 86 16.99 10.61 4.39
CA GLN A 86 17.90 11.39 3.55
C GLN A 86 17.66 11.13 2.06
N ARG A 87 17.36 9.88 1.67
CA ARG A 87 16.97 9.55 0.29
C ARG A 87 15.70 10.30 -0.13
N CYS A 88 14.66 10.32 0.70
CA CYS A 88 13.42 11.04 0.42
C CYS A 88 13.65 12.55 0.28
N LEU A 89 14.47 13.14 1.16
CA LEU A 89 14.76 14.57 1.14
C LEU A 89 15.68 14.99 -0.03
N ALA A 90 16.55 14.09 -0.50
CA ALA A 90 17.48 14.37 -1.60
C ALA A 90 16.85 14.21 -3.00
N PHE A 91 15.67 13.59 -3.09
CA PHE A 91 14.97 13.36 -4.34
C PHE A 91 14.54 14.69 -4.99
N PRO A 92 14.70 14.86 -6.31
CA PRO A 92 14.19 16.04 -7.01
C PRO A 92 12.66 16.06 -7.03
N ASP A 93 12.06 17.24 -7.16
CA ASP A 93 10.62 17.34 -7.39
C ASP A 93 10.29 17.15 -8.88
N PRO A 94 9.05 16.76 -9.25
CA PRO A 94 8.65 16.66 -10.66
C PRO A 94 8.91 17.95 -11.44
N PRO A 95 9.38 17.89 -12.71
CA PRO A 95 9.65 19.08 -13.50
C PRO A 95 8.43 20.01 -13.58
N GLY A 96 8.65 21.31 -13.31
CA GLY A 96 7.59 22.32 -13.37
C GLY A 96 6.61 22.34 -12.20
N SER A 97 6.72 21.42 -11.25
CA SER A 97 5.91 21.43 -10.03
C SER A 97 6.33 22.54 -9.05
N HIS A 98 5.43 22.93 -8.15
CA HIS A 98 5.66 23.94 -7.10
C HIS A 98 5.66 23.32 -5.71
N TRP A 99 6.28 22.15 -5.57
CA TRP A 99 6.44 21.48 -4.29
C TRP A 99 7.31 22.34 -3.37
N THR A 100 6.81 22.67 -2.19
CA THR A 100 7.60 23.45 -1.24
C THR A 100 8.55 22.54 -0.47
N PRO A 101 9.81 22.93 -0.24
CA PRO A 101 10.75 22.12 0.55
C PRO A 101 10.23 21.79 1.96
N VAL A 102 9.40 22.67 2.52
CA VAL A 102 8.81 22.49 3.85
C VAL A 102 7.73 21.40 3.84
N ALA A 103 6.85 21.38 2.83
CA ALA A 103 5.82 20.33 2.69
C ALA A 103 6.44 18.96 2.40
N VAL A 104 7.40 18.91 1.48
CA VAL A 104 8.16 17.70 1.15
C VAL A 104 8.87 17.15 2.39
N LYS A 105 9.56 18.02 3.15
CA LYS A 105 10.23 17.63 4.38
C LYS A 105 9.23 17.06 5.40
N ALA A 106 8.09 17.73 5.61
CA ALA A 106 7.08 17.26 6.55
C ALA A 106 6.54 15.88 6.16
N TYR A 107 6.29 15.64 4.87
CA TYR A 107 5.80 14.35 4.39
C TYR A 107 6.87 13.24 4.49
N CYS A 108 8.12 13.53 4.13
CA CYS A 108 9.22 12.57 4.33
C CYS A 108 9.43 12.24 5.82
N GLN A 109 9.33 13.22 6.72
CA GLN A 109 9.48 13.00 8.16
C GLN A 109 8.34 12.14 8.72
N TYR A 110 7.11 12.42 8.30
CA TYR A 110 5.93 11.60 8.60
C TYR A 110 6.17 10.14 8.17
N LEU A 111 6.57 9.88 6.92
CA LEU A 111 6.72 8.51 6.39
C LEU A 111 7.88 7.70 7.01
N TYR A 112 8.94 8.36 7.47
CA TYR A 112 10.17 7.70 7.94
C TYR A 112 10.44 7.88 9.43
N GLN A 113 9.44 8.30 10.21
CA GLN A 113 9.58 8.33 11.65
C GLN A 113 9.68 6.92 12.24
N SER A 114 10.44 6.78 13.33
CA SER A 114 10.55 5.50 14.03
C SER A 114 9.31 5.29 14.92
N VAL A 115 8.62 4.19 14.64
CA VAL A 115 7.51 3.65 15.43
C VAL A 115 7.91 2.25 15.95
N PRO A 116 7.35 1.79 17.09
CA PRO A 116 7.48 0.38 17.49
C PRO A 116 6.94 -0.54 16.39
N SER A 117 7.42 -1.78 16.34
CA SER A 117 6.85 -2.79 15.43
C SER A 117 5.69 -3.56 16.07
N VAL A 118 4.82 -4.14 15.25
CA VAL A 118 3.76 -5.09 15.66
C VAL A 118 4.29 -6.16 16.60
N GLU A 119 5.48 -6.71 16.33
CA GLU A 119 6.11 -7.73 17.17
C GLU A 119 6.50 -7.16 18.54
N GLU A 120 7.07 -5.97 18.59
CA GLU A 120 7.43 -5.30 19.86
C GLU A 120 6.18 -5.00 20.68
N VAL A 121 5.13 -4.46 20.05
CA VAL A 121 3.82 -4.21 20.67
C VAL A 121 3.22 -5.50 21.22
N THR A 122 3.21 -6.57 20.41
CA THR A 122 2.67 -7.87 20.80
C THR A 122 3.45 -8.48 21.97
N GLN A 123 4.79 -8.39 21.96
CA GLN A 123 5.65 -8.88 23.03
C GLN A 123 5.42 -8.14 24.35
N LEU A 124 5.26 -6.81 24.32
CA LEU A 124 4.94 -6.03 25.52
C LEU A 124 3.63 -6.49 26.15
N ILE A 125 2.60 -6.71 25.34
CA ILE A 125 1.30 -7.15 25.86
C ILE A 125 1.37 -8.57 26.42
N GLN A 126 1.95 -9.51 25.68
CA GLN A 126 2.09 -10.91 26.09
C GLN A 126 2.95 -11.06 27.36
N GLY A 127 3.94 -10.18 27.54
CA GLY A 127 4.78 -10.12 28.73
C GLY A 127 4.11 -9.53 29.98
N GLY A 128 2.86 -9.07 29.89
CA GLY A 128 2.19 -8.40 31.02
C GLY A 128 2.60 -6.93 31.18
N HIS A 129 3.21 -6.32 30.16
CA HIS A 129 3.77 -4.98 30.18
C HIS A 129 2.85 -3.95 29.49
N ALA A 130 1.53 -4.14 29.53
CA ALA A 130 0.56 -3.19 28.98
C ALA A 130 0.76 -1.74 29.45
N SER A 131 1.13 -1.52 30.71
CA SER A 131 1.41 -0.17 31.24
C SER A 131 2.64 0.49 30.60
N GLN A 132 3.62 -0.30 30.15
CA GLN A 132 4.75 0.22 29.39
C GLN A 132 4.32 0.64 27.99
N LEU A 133 3.47 -0.16 27.34
CA LEU A 133 2.90 0.19 26.04
C LEU A 133 2.04 1.46 26.13
N ASP A 134 1.20 1.61 27.16
CA ASP A 134 0.44 2.85 27.41
C ASP A 134 1.33 4.08 27.53
N ARG A 135 2.49 3.96 28.18
CA ARG A 135 3.46 5.06 28.28
C ARG A 135 4.07 5.40 26.92
N LEU A 136 4.45 4.40 26.13
CA LEU A 136 4.99 4.63 24.77
C LEU A 136 3.96 5.37 23.89
N MET A 137 2.69 4.98 23.96
CA MET A 137 1.60 5.64 23.23
C MET A 137 1.36 7.08 23.72
N ALA A 138 1.41 7.30 25.05
CA ALA A 138 1.30 8.64 25.62
C ALA A 138 2.47 9.55 25.22
N GLU A 139 3.69 9.01 25.17
CA GLU A 139 4.89 9.73 24.71
C GLU A 139 4.76 10.09 23.22
N ALA A 140 4.26 9.19 22.38
CA ALA A 140 3.98 9.48 20.97
C ALA A 140 2.93 10.59 20.80
N LEU A 141 1.85 10.56 21.59
CA LEU A 141 0.83 11.62 21.60
C LEU A 141 1.43 12.99 21.97
N VAL A 142 2.29 13.04 22.99
CA VAL A 142 2.95 14.28 23.41
C VAL A 142 3.92 14.76 22.32
N ALA A 143 4.74 13.87 21.75
CA ALA A 143 5.70 14.20 20.70
C ALA A 143 5.00 14.82 19.48
N GLN A 144 3.94 14.19 19.00
CA GLN A 144 3.17 14.68 17.85
C GLN A 144 2.63 16.10 18.00
N ARG A 145 2.31 16.52 19.23
CA ARG A 145 1.73 17.84 19.51
C ARG A 145 2.77 18.91 19.77
N SER A 146 3.97 18.52 20.18
CA SER A 146 5.01 19.43 20.65
C SER A 146 6.19 19.55 19.68
N ASP A 147 6.38 18.56 18.81
CA ASP A 147 7.46 18.51 17.83
C ASP A 147 6.89 18.40 16.41
N PRO A 148 7.05 19.42 15.55
CA PRO A 148 6.63 19.36 14.16
C PRO A 148 7.23 18.19 13.36
N ALA A 149 8.41 17.68 13.76
CA ALA A 149 9.02 16.53 13.10
C ALA A 149 8.38 15.19 13.49
N SER A 150 7.54 15.18 14.52
CA SER A 150 6.77 14.03 15.00
C SER A 150 5.27 14.14 14.65
N ALA A 151 4.89 15.05 13.75
CA ALA A 151 3.51 15.19 13.30
C ALA A 151 2.99 13.84 12.77
N GLY A 152 1.81 13.42 13.23
CA GLY A 152 1.21 12.15 12.83
C GLY A 152 1.78 10.91 13.52
N LYS A 153 2.72 11.03 14.46
CA LYS A 153 3.42 9.87 15.05
C LYS A 153 2.50 8.84 15.68
N LEU A 154 1.50 9.29 16.45
CA LEU A 154 0.57 8.35 17.07
C LEU A 154 -0.31 7.68 16.02
N GLU A 155 -0.75 8.40 14.98
CA GLU A 155 -1.52 7.81 13.89
C GLU A 155 -0.72 6.75 13.14
N ASP A 156 0.56 6.98 12.88
CA ASP A 156 1.39 6.00 12.17
C ASP A 156 1.59 4.71 12.96
N ILE A 157 1.74 4.81 14.28
CA ILE A 157 1.74 3.62 15.14
C ILE A 157 0.45 2.82 14.93
N PHE A 158 -0.70 3.50 14.90
CA PHE A 158 -1.98 2.81 14.75
C PHE A 158 -2.18 2.19 13.37
N VAL A 159 -1.80 2.89 12.32
CA VAL A 159 -1.92 2.41 10.94
C VAL A 159 -0.98 1.23 10.69
N GLU A 160 0.28 1.32 11.08
CA GLU A 160 1.26 0.25 10.84
C GLU A 160 1.00 -0.96 11.74
N ASP A 161 0.67 -0.77 13.02
CA ASP A 161 0.61 -1.88 13.96
C ASP A 161 -0.74 -2.59 14.07
N PHE A 162 -1.84 -1.92 13.69
CA PHE A 162 -3.20 -2.43 13.95
C PHE A 162 -4.08 -2.61 12.71
N SER A 163 -3.57 -2.33 11.51
CA SER A 163 -4.31 -2.58 10.27
C SER A 163 -4.32 -4.05 9.84
N ASP A 164 -3.26 -4.83 10.10
CA ASP A 164 -3.17 -6.25 9.72
C ASP A 164 -3.62 -7.20 10.83
N VAL A 165 -4.92 -7.45 10.91
CA VAL A 165 -5.51 -8.19 12.03
C VAL A 165 -5.33 -9.69 11.88
N THR A 166 -4.25 -10.20 12.48
CA THR A 166 -4.08 -11.64 12.70
C THR A 166 -4.82 -12.11 13.96
N PRO A 167 -5.18 -13.41 14.07
CA PRO A 167 -5.73 -13.96 15.32
C PRO A 167 -4.83 -13.74 16.54
N ALA A 168 -3.50 -13.73 16.34
CA ALA A 168 -2.53 -13.47 17.39
C ALA A 168 -2.58 -12.01 17.86
N LEU A 169 -2.63 -11.05 16.92
CA LEU A 169 -2.78 -9.64 17.24
C LEU A 169 -4.12 -9.37 17.94
N ARG A 170 -5.21 -9.98 17.46
CA ARG A 170 -6.53 -9.84 18.10
C ARG A 170 -6.51 -10.30 19.56
N ALA A 171 -5.90 -11.45 19.84
CA ALA A 171 -5.74 -11.96 21.20
C ALA A 171 -4.85 -11.06 22.06
N ALA A 172 -3.79 -10.47 21.50
CA ALA A 172 -2.95 -9.50 22.20
C ALA A 172 -3.76 -8.23 22.55
N LEU A 173 -4.52 -7.66 21.62
CA LEU A 173 -5.34 -6.47 21.91
C LEU A 173 -6.38 -6.71 23.01
N ASP A 174 -7.01 -7.89 23.04
CA ASP A 174 -7.95 -8.26 24.10
C ASP A 174 -7.25 -8.41 25.45
N GLU A 175 -6.04 -8.96 25.43
CA GLU A 175 -5.18 -9.06 26.62
C GLU A 175 -4.76 -7.68 27.14
N TRP A 176 -4.41 -6.75 26.27
CA TRP A 176 -4.07 -5.38 26.65
C TRP A 176 -5.24 -4.71 27.37
N LYS A 177 -6.47 -4.81 26.81
CA LYS A 177 -7.69 -4.29 27.47
C LYS A 177 -7.92 -4.93 28.84
N ARG A 178 -7.61 -6.22 29.00
CA ARG A 178 -7.74 -6.92 30.29
C ARG A 178 -6.72 -6.45 31.32
N GLN A 179 -5.46 -6.27 30.91
CA GLN A 179 -4.38 -5.80 31.78
C GLN A 179 -4.54 -4.32 32.16
N SER A 180 -5.08 -3.50 31.27
CA SER A 180 -5.25 -2.06 31.44
C SER A 180 -6.66 -1.60 31.07
N PRO A 181 -7.69 -1.91 31.89
CA PRO A 181 -9.09 -1.65 31.57
C PRO A 181 -9.49 -0.16 31.53
N GLN A 182 -8.57 0.75 31.85
CA GLN A 182 -8.74 2.20 31.72
C GLN A 182 -7.82 2.80 30.63
N SER A 183 -7.12 1.96 29.86
CA SER A 183 -6.28 2.43 28.77
C SER A 183 -7.13 2.85 27.58
N ALA A 184 -7.19 4.16 27.35
CA ALA A 184 -7.82 4.70 26.15
C ALA A 184 -7.11 4.23 24.86
N PHE A 185 -5.79 3.97 24.91
CA PHE A 185 -5.02 3.45 23.78
C PHE A 185 -5.40 2.01 23.44
N ALA A 186 -5.58 1.14 24.44
CA ALA A 186 -5.99 -0.25 24.22
C ALA A 186 -7.38 -0.32 23.55
N TYR A 187 -8.32 0.53 23.97
CA TYR A 187 -9.63 0.63 23.33
C TYR A 187 -9.53 1.20 21.91
N ALA A 188 -8.75 2.26 21.69
CA ALA A 188 -8.56 2.80 20.35
C ALA A 188 -7.95 1.76 19.40
N ALA A 189 -6.91 1.04 19.82
CA ALA A 189 -6.22 0.03 19.00
C ALA A 189 -7.14 -1.14 18.69
N SER A 190 -7.94 -1.58 19.68
CA SER A 190 -8.96 -2.61 19.49
C SER A 190 -10.03 -2.18 18.48
N GLY A 191 -10.49 -0.93 18.57
CA GLY A 191 -11.45 -0.35 17.65
C GLY A 191 -10.92 -0.24 16.22
N PHE A 192 -9.68 0.24 16.07
CA PHE A 192 -8.98 0.32 14.79
C PHE A 192 -8.85 -1.07 14.13
N ALA A 193 -8.47 -2.09 14.88
CA ALA A 193 -8.41 -3.46 14.38
C ALA A 193 -9.79 -3.99 13.93
N TYR A 194 -10.87 -3.69 14.66
CA TYR A 194 -12.21 -4.10 14.20
C TYR A 194 -12.67 -3.36 12.96
N GLU A 195 -12.32 -2.09 12.82
CA GLU A 195 -12.59 -1.29 11.63
C GLU A 195 -11.86 -1.90 10.42
N SER A 196 -10.55 -2.15 10.52
CA SER A 196 -9.77 -2.79 9.45
C SER A 196 -10.33 -4.17 9.07
N ALA A 197 -10.66 -5.00 10.07
CA ALA A 197 -11.30 -6.29 9.83
C ALA A 197 -12.67 -6.15 9.13
N ALA A 198 -13.41 -5.06 9.38
CA ALA A 198 -14.66 -4.79 8.69
C ALA A 198 -14.43 -4.41 7.22
N TYR A 199 -13.40 -3.60 6.95
CA TYR A 199 -12.97 -3.26 5.60
C TYR A 199 -12.61 -4.53 4.80
N ASP A 200 -11.80 -5.42 5.39
CA ASP A 200 -11.44 -6.70 4.79
C ASP A 200 -12.65 -7.60 4.56
N ALA A 201 -13.58 -7.66 5.51
CA ALA A 201 -14.80 -8.44 5.40
C ALA A 201 -15.69 -7.96 4.25
N ARG A 202 -15.77 -6.65 4.01
CA ARG A 202 -16.46 -6.06 2.85
C ARG A 202 -15.78 -6.49 1.55
N GLY A 203 -14.46 -6.37 1.49
CA GLY A 203 -13.68 -6.54 0.28
C GLY A 203 -13.64 -5.28 -0.60
N LYS A 204 -13.01 -5.40 -1.76
CA LYS A 204 -12.65 -4.26 -2.63
C LYS A 204 -13.70 -3.93 -3.70
N ASP A 205 -14.72 -4.77 -3.85
CA ASP A 205 -15.76 -4.57 -4.85
C ASP A 205 -16.73 -3.45 -4.46
N TYR A 206 -17.38 -2.87 -5.48
CA TYR A 206 -18.53 -2.00 -5.27
C TYR A 206 -19.63 -2.72 -4.49
N ALA A 207 -20.34 -1.99 -3.62
CA ALA A 207 -21.37 -2.56 -2.74
C ALA A 207 -22.44 -3.38 -3.49
N VAL A 208 -22.77 -3.02 -4.73
CA VAL A 208 -23.71 -3.76 -5.59
C VAL A 208 -23.20 -5.15 -6.00
N ASN A 209 -21.88 -5.36 -5.96
CA ASN A 209 -21.20 -6.61 -6.29
C ASN A 209 -20.70 -7.35 -5.03
N THR A 210 -20.74 -6.71 -3.87
CA THR A 210 -20.34 -7.31 -2.60
C THR A 210 -21.41 -8.31 -2.11
N PRO A 211 -21.04 -9.57 -1.77
CA PRO A 211 -21.99 -10.52 -1.20
C PRO A 211 -22.67 -10.01 0.07
N ALA A 212 -23.97 -10.26 0.24
CA ALA A 212 -24.72 -9.81 1.42
C ALA A 212 -24.12 -10.30 2.75
N ALA A 213 -23.57 -11.52 2.79
CA ALA A 213 -22.91 -12.06 3.98
C ALA A 213 -21.67 -11.25 4.38
N ASN A 214 -20.91 -10.74 3.41
CA ASN A 214 -19.75 -9.87 3.64
C ASN A 214 -20.19 -8.54 4.25
N LEU A 215 -21.26 -7.94 3.72
CA LEU A 215 -21.82 -6.70 4.26
C LEU A 215 -22.34 -6.88 5.70
N MET A 216 -22.98 -8.01 6.01
CA MET A 216 -23.40 -8.34 7.38
C MET A 216 -22.22 -8.53 8.33
N SER A 217 -21.13 -9.14 7.85
CA SER A 217 -19.90 -9.30 8.63
C SER A 217 -19.24 -7.95 8.89
N MET A 218 -19.11 -7.11 7.87
CA MET A 218 -18.63 -5.73 7.99
C MET A 218 -19.44 -4.95 9.04
N ASP A 219 -20.77 -4.93 8.94
CA ASP A 219 -21.63 -4.22 9.89
C ASP A 219 -21.46 -4.73 11.34
N SER A 220 -21.32 -6.04 11.52
CA SER A 220 -21.10 -6.64 12.84
C SER A 220 -19.77 -6.21 13.45
N LEU A 221 -18.70 -6.15 12.65
CA LEU A 221 -17.38 -5.71 13.08
C LEU A 221 -17.36 -4.21 13.36
N LEU A 222 -18.01 -3.39 12.54
CA LEU A 222 -18.12 -1.95 12.76
C LEU A 222 -18.83 -1.59 14.05
N LYS A 223 -19.85 -2.34 14.45
CA LYS A 223 -20.50 -2.15 15.76
C LYS A 223 -19.53 -2.35 16.92
N LEU A 224 -18.64 -3.33 16.82
CA LEU A 224 -17.58 -3.56 17.82
C LEU A 224 -16.54 -2.42 17.78
N ALA A 225 -16.14 -2.01 16.58
CA ALA A 225 -15.21 -0.91 16.37
C ALA A 225 -15.73 0.37 17.03
N ILE A 226 -16.96 0.79 16.71
CA ILE A 226 -17.57 2.02 17.21
C ILE A 226 -17.65 2.01 18.75
N VAL A 227 -18.03 0.90 19.37
CA VAL A 227 -18.10 0.81 20.85
C VAL A 227 -16.72 1.04 21.48
N ASP A 228 -15.69 0.38 20.96
CA ASP A 228 -14.32 0.52 21.49
C ASP A 228 -13.75 1.92 21.21
N LEU A 229 -13.95 2.47 20.00
CA LEU A 229 -13.51 3.83 19.64
C LEU A 229 -14.20 4.89 20.50
N GLN A 230 -15.52 4.79 20.71
CA GLN A 230 -16.26 5.71 21.58
C GLN A 230 -15.78 5.61 23.03
N LYS A 231 -15.46 4.41 23.51
CA LYS A 231 -14.87 4.23 24.84
C LYS A 231 -13.50 4.90 24.95
N ALA A 232 -12.67 4.81 23.90
CA ALA A 232 -11.38 5.45 23.87
C ALA A 232 -11.49 6.97 24.01
N VAL A 233 -12.33 7.63 23.21
CA VAL A 233 -12.50 9.10 23.28
C VAL A 233 -13.15 9.56 24.59
N GLN A 234 -14.02 8.74 25.20
CA GLN A 234 -14.56 9.01 26.53
C GLN A 234 -13.49 8.97 27.63
N LEU A 235 -12.54 8.04 27.53
CA LEU A 235 -11.44 7.91 28.48
C LEU A 235 -10.38 8.99 28.26
N ASN A 236 -10.07 9.30 27.00
CA ASN A 236 -9.14 10.34 26.63
C ASN A 236 -9.52 10.93 25.25
N PRO A 237 -10.12 12.13 25.19
CA PRO A 237 -10.52 12.75 23.94
C PRO A 237 -9.33 13.25 23.11
N GLN A 238 -8.10 13.15 23.62
CA GLN A 238 -6.90 13.61 22.91
C GLN A 238 -6.35 12.57 21.92
N ILE A 239 -6.91 11.36 21.86
CA ILE A 239 -6.47 10.27 20.98
C ILE A 239 -7.09 10.46 19.60
N THR A 240 -6.43 11.27 18.77
CA THR A 240 -6.81 11.57 17.39
C THR A 240 -6.96 10.36 16.47
N PRO A 241 -6.19 9.24 16.59
CA PRO A 241 -6.44 8.03 15.81
C PRO A 241 -7.85 7.46 15.97
N ALA A 242 -8.48 7.63 17.15
CA ALA A 242 -9.83 7.12 17.38
C ALA A 242 -10.86 7.84 16.51
N TYR A 243 -10.74 9.16 16.37
CA TYR A 243 -11.62 9.95 15.50
C TYR A 243 -11.42 9.60 14.03
N ALA A 244 -10.17 9.44 13.58
CA ALA A 244 -9.88 8.99 12.23
C ALA A 244 -10.56 7.66 11.89
N ALA A 245 -10.42 6.66 12.76
CA ALA A 245 -11.08 5.36 12.57
C ALA A 245 -12.62 5.45 12.63
N MET A 246 -13.19 6.40 13.39
CA MET A 246 -14.64 6.63 13.38
C MET A 246 -15.12 7.20 12.04
N ILE A 247 -14.36 8.12 11.42
CA ILE A 247 -14.66 8.68 10.10
C ILE A 247 -14.57 7.58 9.04
N GLU A 248 -13.55 6.75 9.14
CA GLU A 248 -13.35 5.62 8.24
C GLU A 248 -14.50 4.61 8.33
N ALA A 249 -14.84 4.20 9.56
CA ALA A 249 -15.99 3.36 9.86
C ALA A 249 -17.31 3.95 9.34
N ALA A 250 -17.48 5.28 9.43
CA ALA A 250 -18.62 6.00 8.89
C ALA A 250 -18.69 5.93 7.36
N GLY A 251 -17.57 6.12 6.68
CA GLY A 251 -17.49 6.02 5.22
C GLY A 251 -17.88 4.63 4.71
N ILE A 252 -17.34 3.57 5.31
CA ILE A 252 -17.65 2.20 4.87
C ILE A 252 -19.06 1.74 5.24
N SER A 253 -19.64 2.23 6.35
CA SER A 253 -21.03 1.98 6.74
C SER A 253 -22.04 2.93 6.10
N SER A 254 -21.60 3.93 5.33
CA SER A 254 -22.44 5.00 4.79
C SER A 254 -23.15 5.84 5.89
N ASN A 255 -22.60 5.90 7.10
CA ASN A 255 -23.12 6.69 8.22
C ASN A 255 -22.48 8.09 8.26
N LYS A 256 -22.73 8.89 7.23
CA LYS A 256 -22.08 10.20 7.02
C LYS A 256 -22.16 11.14 8.22
N VAL A 257 -23.32 11.23 8.89
CA VAL A 257 -23.51 12.12 10.05
C VAL A 257 -22.52 11.77 11.17
N PHE A 258 -22.37 10.47 11.47
CA PHE A 258 -21.42 10.01 12.48
C PHE A 258 -19.98 10.37 12.12
N GLY A 259 -19.58 10.21 10.85
CA GLY A 259 -18.24 10.57 10.38
C GLY A 259 -17.98 12.07 10.44
N GLU A 260 -18.94 12.90 10.05
CA GLU A 260 -18.82 14.35 10.12
C GLU A 260 -18.77 14.86 11.57
N ASP A 261 -19.54 14.27 12.48
CA ASP A 261 -19.46 14.56 13.92
C ASP A 261 -18.07 14.21 14.46
N ALA A 262 -17.56 13.01 14.15
CA ALA A 262 -16.23 12.58 14.56
C ALA A 262 -15.12 13.49 13.99
N ALA A 263 -15.24 13.93 12.74
CA ALA A 263 -14.30 14.89 12.13
C ALA A 263 -14.33 16.24 12.86
N ARG A 264 -15.51 16.80 13.14
CA ARG A 264 -15.64 18.06 13.87
C ARG A 264 -15.07 17.98 15.28
N GLU A 265 -15.40 16.92 16.02
CA GLU A 265 -14.91 16.72 17.39
C GLU A 265 -13.39 16.51 17.42
N GLY A 266 -12.87 15.67 16.52
CA GLY A 266 -11.44 15.40 16.42
C GLY A 266 -10.63 16.63 16.00
N LEU A 267 -11.13 17.43 15.05
CA LEU A 267 -10.49 18.69 14.65
C LEU A 267 -10.63 19.81 15.69
N HIS A 268 -11.62 19.73 16.58
CA HIS A 268 -11.65 20.61 17.75
C HIS A 268 -10.51 20.29 18.72
N VAL A 269 -10.11 19.02 18.82
CA VAL A 269 -9.00 18.54 19.64
C VAL A 269 -7.65 18.83 19.00
N ASP A 270 -7.50 18.55 17.71
CA ASP A 270 -6.30 18.83 16.92
C ASP A 270 -6.68 19.43 15.55
N PRO A 271 -6.69 20.78 15.43
CA PRO A 271 -7.02 21.47 14.18
C PRO A 271 -6.02 21.22 13.04
N THR A 272 -4.90 20.54 13.31
CA THR A 272 -3.82 20.27 12.37
C THR A 272 -3.66 18.80 12.05
N SER A 273 -4.58 17.94 12.51
CA SER A 273 -4.51 16.50 12.29
C SER A 273 -4.65 16.14 10.82
N TYR A 274 -3.52 15.76 10.22
CA TYR A 274 -3.45 15.28 8.84
C TYR A 274 -4.35 14.07 8.58
N ARG A 275 -4.35 13.10 9.49
CA ARG A 275 -5.16 11.88 9.35
C ARG A 275 -6.66 12.21 9.36
N ILE A 276 -7.14 13.06 10.27
CA ILE A 276 -8.57 13.39 10.35
C ILE A 276 -9.03 14.11 9.08
N TYR A 277 -8.26 15.08 8.59
CA TYR A 277 -8.59 15.73 7.31
C TYR A 277 -8.52 14.76 6.13
N GLY A 278 -7.55 13.85 6.11
CA GLY A 278 -7.41 12.83 5.07
C GLY A 278 -8.63 11.91 5.02
N GLU A 279 -9.06 11.38 6.16
CA GLU A 279 -10.25 10.51 6.24
C GLU A 279 -11.54 11.26 5.92
N TRP A 280 -11.66 12.52 6.35
CA TRP A 280 -12.83 13.33 6.01
C TRP A 280 -12.88 13.66 4.51
N LEU A 281 -11.72 13.93 3.89
CA LEU A 281 -11.62 14.15 2.45
C LEU A 281 -12.01 12.89 1.66
N TRP A 282 -11.49 11.73 2.09
CA TRP A 282 -11.83 10.42 1.52
C TRP A 282 -13.33 10.11 1.62
N MET A 283 -13.93 10.24 2.82
CA MET A 283 -15.36 10.02 3.02
C MET A 283 -16.21 11.01 2.21
N SER A 284 -15.68 12.19 1.89
CA SER A 284 -16.34 13.20 1.07
C SER A 284 -16.26 12.93 -0.43
N GLU A 285 -15.56 11.89 -0.89
CA GLU A 285 -15.56 11.49 -2.29
C GLU A 285 -16.98 11.04 -2.72
N PRO A 286 -17.46 11.36 -3.95
CA PRO A 286 -18.77 10.96 -4.44
C PRO A 286 -19.09 9.45 -4.33
N LYS A 287 -18.09 8.58 -4.46
CA LYS A 287 -18.28 7.12 -4.32
C LYS A 287 -18.60 6.66 -2.89
N TRP A 288 -18.44 7.55 -1.90
CA TRP A 288 -18.76 7.33 -0.49
C TRP A 288 -19.93 8.21 -0.01
N LEU A 289 -20.90 8.48 -0.90
CA LEU A 289 -22.05 9.38 -0.65
C LEU A 289 -21.66 10.84 -0.39
N GLY A 290 -20.44 11.21 -0.78
CA GLY A 290 -19.95 12.58 -0.76
C GLY A 290 -20.31 13.36 -2.04
N SER A 291 -19.54 14.41 -2.32
CA SER A 291 -19.66 15.23 -3.51
C SER A 291 -18.39 16.06 -3.72
N LEU A 292 -18.14 16.51 -4.95
CA LEU A 292 -17.02 17.43 -5.23
C LEU A 292 -17.11 18.74 -4.42
N SER A 293 -18.34 19.19 -4.11
CA SER A 293 -18.55 20.36 -3.25
C SER A 293 -18.10 20.08 -1.81
N GLU A 294 -18.36 18.89 -1.29
CA GLU A 294 -17.94 18.51 0.06
C GLU A 294 -16.43 18.32 0.14
N MET A 295 -15.81 17.67 -0.84
CA MET A 295 -14.34 17.62 -0.94
C MET A 295 -13.72 19.02 -0.95
N SER A 296 -14.33 19.96 -1.70
CA SER A 296 -13.89 21.35 -1.73
C SER A 296 -14.04 22.04 -0.38
N SER A 297 -15.10 21.73 0.36
CA SER A 297 -15.32 22.23 1.71
C SER A 297 -14.27 21.72 2.70
N VAL A 298 -13.85 20.46 2.58
CA VAL A 298 -12.75 19.92 3.39
C VAL A 298 -11.43 20.62 3.03
N ILE A 299 -11.09 20.74 1.74
CA ILE A 299 -9.86 21.44 1.30
C ILE A 299 -9.86 22.90 1.75
N ALA A 300 -10.99 23.60 1.70
CA ALA A 300 -11.12 24.97 2.18
C ALA A 300 -10.87 25.10 3.69
N GLN A 301 -11.20 24.07 4.47
CA GLN A 301 -10.89 24.01 5.91
C GLN A 301 -9.43 23.65 6.18
N VAL A 302 -8.78 22.89 5.31
CA VAL A 302 -7.34 22.59 5.40
C VAL A 302 -6.48 23.83 5.15
N GLN A 303 -6.87 24.66 4.18
CA GLN A 303 -6.06 25.76 3.65
C GLN A 303 -5.49 26.74 4.70
N PRO A 304 -6.23 27.18 5.75
CA PRO A 304 -5.70 28.08 6.78
C PRO A 304 -4.57 27.47 7.62
N HIS A 305 -4.49 26.13 7.70
CA HIS A 305 -3.57 25.41 8.58
C HIS A 305 -2.25 25.02 7.89
N VAL A 306 -2.15 25.06 6.56
CA VAL A 306 -0.98 24.54 5.83
C VAL A 306 0.33 25.26 6.17
N SER A 307 0.26 26.53 6.59
CA SER A 307 1.46 27.30 6.98
C SER A 307 2.03 26.86 8.33
N SER A 308 1.17 26.47 9.28
CA SER A 308 1.56 25.97 10.60
C SER A 308 1.73 24.45 10.65
N ALA A 309 1.10 23.72 9.72
CA ALA A 309 1.13 22.27 9.61
C ALA A 309 1.39 21.86 8.15
N PRO A 310 2.65 21.94 7.67
CA PRO A 310 2.99 21.75 6.26
C PRO A 310 2.64 20.38 5.67
N LEU A 311 2.50 19.34 6.52
CA LEU A 311 2.04 18.01 6.13
C LEU A 311 0.65 18.05 5.45
N LEU A 312 -0.21 18.97 5.87
CA LEU A 312 -1.54 19.16 5.29
C LEU A 312 -1.53 19.56 3.81
N THR A 313 -0.40 20.04 3.28
CA THR A 313 -0.25 20.37 1.85
C THR A 313 -0.54 19.15 0.97
N VAL A 314 -0.23 17.94 1.43
CA VAL A 314 -0.45 16.67 0.71
C VAL A 314 -1.94 16.44 0.40
N LEU A 315 -2.86 17.04 1.16
CA LEU A 315 -4.30 16.87 0.97
C LEU A 315 -4.90 17.82 -0.09
N LEU A 316 -4.15 18.85 -0.50
CA LEU A 316 -4.66 19.87 -1.43
C LEU A 316 -4.87 19.32 -2.85
N SER A 317 -4.19 18.23 -3.22
CA SER A 317 -4.35 17.54 -4.51
C SER A 317 -5.63 16.70 -4.57
N GLY A 318 -6.21 16.29 -3.43
CA GLY A 318 -7.15 15.16 -3.41
C GLY A 318 -8.40 15.33 -4.28
N ARG A 319 -8.99 16.54 -4.34
CA ARG A 319 -10.10 16.82 -5.28
C ARG A 319 -9.65 16.70 -6.74
N LYS A 320 -8.50 17.27 -7.10
CA LYS A 320 -8.00 17.25 -8.47
C LYS A 320 -7.69 15.82 -8.92
N VAL A 321 -7.09 15.02 -8.03
CA VAL A 321 -6.82 13.60 -8.26
C VAL A 321 -8.12 12.84 -8.51
N TYR A 322 -9.17 13.13 -7.72
CA TYR A 322 -10.49 12.51 -7.93
C TYR A 322 -11.13 12.95 -9.25
N GLU A 323 -11.10 14.24 -9.60
CA GLU A 323 -11.66 14.78 -10.85
C GLU A 323 -10.93 14.27 -12.09
N ALA A 324 -9.62 14.01 -11.99
CA ALA A 324 -8.84 13.37 -13.04
C ALA A 324 -9.10 11.86 -13.16
N ASP A 325 -10.00 11.30 -12.32
CA ASP A 325 -10.43 9.89 -12.32
C ASP A 325 -9.27 8.89 -12.19
N MET A 326 -8.18 9.29 -11.55
CA MET A 326 -6.91 8.53 -11.59
C MET A 326 -6.98 7.15 -10.92
N GLN A 327 -8.03 6.88 -10.15
CA GLN A 327 -8.21 5.61 -9.44
C GLN A 327 -9.03 4.59 -10.25
N ASP A 328 -9.92 5.05 -11.12
CA ASP A 328 -10.93 4.21 -11.78
C ASP A 328 -10.92 4.40 -13.33
N CYS A 329 -10.07 5.28 -13.87
CA CYS A 329 -10.01 5.56 -15.30
C CYS A 329 -9.25 4.51 -16.13
N ASP A 330 -9.72 4.30 -17.35
CA ASP A 330 -8.96 3.75 -18.48
C ASP A 330 -8.21 4.90 -19.19
N CYS A 331 -7.31 5.57 -18.46
CA CYS A 331 -6.64 6.81 -18.89
C CYS A 331 -5.63 6.55 -20.02
N ASN A 332 -6.12 6.34 -21.24
CA ASN A 332 -5.33 6.01 -22.43
C ASN A 332 -5.09 7.20 -23.37
N SER A 333 -5.60 8.38 -23.05
CA SER A 333 -5.46 9.56 -23.93
C SER A 333 -4.38 10.52 -23.45
N VAL A 334 -3.62 11.07 -24.41
CA VAL A 334 -2.61 12.10 -24.16
C VAL A 334 -3.20 13.30 -23.39
N ASP A 335 -4.43 13.71 -23.73
CA ASP A 335 -5.09 14.85 -23.09
C ASP A 335 -5.38 14.61 -21.59
N GLN A 336 -5.65 13.37 -21.17
CA GLN A 336 -5.81 13.01 -19.76
C GLN A 336 -4.47 13.03 -19.04
N LEU A 337 -3.45 12.41 -19.63
CA LEU A 337 -2.10 12.34 -19.05
C LEU A 337 -1.45 13.73 -18.92
N ALA A 338 -1.76 14.63 -19.85
CA ALA A 338 -1.28 16.01 -19.83
C ALA A 338 -1.83 16.81 -18.63
N GLN A 339 -2.85 16.32 -17.93
CA GLN A 339 -3.35 16.96 -16.70
C GLN A 339 -2.45 16.69 -15.48
N TYR A 340 -1.63 15.63 -15.49
CA TYR A 340 -0.88 15.22 -14.31
C TYR A 340 0.04 16.32 -13.73
N PRO A 341 0.77 17.12 -14.54
CA PRO A 341 1.54 18.24 -13.99
C PRO A 341 0.69 19.28 -13.25
N VAL A 342 -0.58 19.45 -13.63
CA VAL A 342 -1.52 20.38 -12.98
C VAL A 342 -2.13 19.77 -11.72
N VAL A 343 -2.39 18.46 -11.74
CA VAL A 343 -2.90 17.69 -10.60
C VAL A 343 -1.84 17.62 -9.49
N PHE A 344 -0.60 17.30 -9.85
CA PHE A 344 0.54 17.15 -8.94
C PHE A 344 1.45 18.38 -8.87
N ASP A 345 0.89 19.57 -9.08
CA ASP A 345 1.60 20.83 -8.89
C ASP A 345 2.04 21.05 -7.43
N GLN A 346 1.40 20.35 -6.50
CA GLN A 346 1.74 20.26 -5.09
C GLN A 346 2.06 18.80 -4.72
N VAL A 347 2.77 18.61 -3.60
CA VAL A 347 3.09 17.28 -3.08
C VAL A 347 1.81 16.46 -2.91
N ALA A 348 1.87 15.18 -3.28
CA ALA A 348 0.73 14.28 -3.31
C ALA A 348 1.08 12.94 -2.66
N LEU A 349 0.06 12.10 -2.44
CA LEU A 349 0.26 10.81 -1.79
C LEU A 349 1.02 9.84 -2.71
N SER A 350 1.85 8.97 -2.13
CA SER A 350 2.59 7.93 -2.86
C SER A 350 1.68 7.06 -3.75
N GLY A 351 0.50 6.69 -3.25
CA GLY A 351 -0.48 5.92 -4.00
C GLY A 351 -0.99 6.66 -5.24
N GLU A 352 -1.30 7.95 -5.12
CA GLU A 352 -1.79 8.77 -6.24
C GLU A 352 -0.73 8.91 -7.34
N LEU A 353 0.53 9.11 -6.94
CA LEU A 353 1.68 9.14 -7.84
C LEU A 353 1.91 7.78 -8.50
N ALA A 354 1.73 6.67 -7.77
CA ALA A 354 1.83 5.33 -8.34
C ALA A 354 0.74 5.10 -9.41
N HIS A 355 -0.51 5.47 -9.13
CA HIS A 355 -1.61 5.39 -10.10
C HIS A 355 -1.32 6.21 -11.37
N ALA A 356 -0.82 7.44 -11.21
CA ALA A 356 -0.39 8.27 -12.34
C ALA A 356 0.70 7.58 -13.19
N GLY A 357 1.70 7.02 -12.50
CA GLY A 357 2.80 6.33 -13.14
C GLY A 357 2.37 5.07 -13.89
N TYR A 358 1.45 4.27 -13.32
CA TYR A 358 0.89 3.09 -13.97
C TYR A 358 0.09 3.43 -15.22
N ALA A 359 -0.79 4.44 -15.13
CA ALA A 359 -1.56 4.89 -16.29
C ALA A 359 -0.65 5.39 -17.43
N ALA A 360 0.42 6.13 -17.08
CA ALA A 360 1.41 6.58 -18.05
C ALA A 360 2.20 5.42 -18.68
N HIS A 361 2.59 4.41 -17.88
CA HIS A 361 3.26 3.20 -18.36
C HIS A 361 2.38 2.43 -19.35
N GLU A 362 1.13 2.16 -18.97
CA GLU A 362 0.15 1.43 -19.77
C GLU A 362 -0.20 2.18 -21.07
N SER A 363 -0.09 3.51 -21.07
CA SER A 363 -0.30 4.37 -22.24
C SER A 363 0.95 4.65 -23.08
N HIS A 364 2.08 4.00 -22.79
CA HIS A 364 3.35 4.18 -23.51
C HIS A 364 3.93 5.62 -23.44
N HIS A 365 3.78 6.27 -22.28
CA HIS A 365 4.38 7.57 -21.96
C HIS A 365 5.48 7.41 -20.90
N PRO A 366 6.64 6.81 -21.26
CA PRO A 366 7.69 6.49 -20.31
C PRO A 366 8.27 7.74 -19.62
N GLU A 367 8.22 8.91 -20.25
CA GLU A 367 8.61 10.19 -19.66
C GLU A 367 7.80 10.54 -18.41
N LEU A 368 6.48 10.33 -18.43
CA LEU A 368 5.61 10.56 -17.28
C LEU A 368 5.73 9.43 -16.27
N ALA A 369 5.76 8.18 -16.76
CA ALA A 369 5.84 7.00 -15.91
C ALA A 369 7.10 7.01 -15.04
N VAL A 370 8.26 7.32 -15.62
CA VAL A 370 9.53 7.41 -14.87
C VAL A 370 9.46 8.47 -13.78
N VAL A 371 8.88 9.65 -14.05
CA VAL A 371 8.79 10.72 -13.04
C VAL A 371 7.88 10.30 -11.89
N TYR A 372 6.63 9.91 -12.18
CA TYR A 372 5.66 9.66 -11.12
C TYR A 372 5.89 8.34 -10.38
N LEU A 373 6.39 7.28 -11.04
CA LEU A 373 6.80 6.07 -10.33
C LEU A 373 8.05 6.30 -9.48
N SER A 374 8.95 7.22 -9.88
CA SER A 374 10.09 7.61 -9.04
C SER A 374 9.63 8.35 -7.79
N GLU A 375 8.71 9.32 -7.90
CA GLU A 375 8.13 9.99 -6.73
C GLU A 375 7.29 9.04 -5.86
N ALA A 376 6.57 8.10 -6.45
CA ALA A 376 5.87 7.07 -5.68
C ALA A 376 6.86 6.26 -4.82
N LEU A 377 7.99 5.84 -5.41
CA LEU A 377 9.04 5.10 -4.71
C LEU A 377 9.85 5.94 -3.73
N ARG A 378 9.94 7.25 -3.94
CA ARG A 378 10.52 8.22 -2.99
C ARG A 378 9.79 8.16 -1.65
N PHE A 379 8.46 8.07 -1.69
CA PHE A 379 7.62 8.07 -0.50
C PHE A 379 7.28 6.65 0.01
N ASP A 380 7.14 5.68 -0.88
CA ASP A 380 6.99 4.27 -0.51
C ASP A 380 7.85 3.34 -1.37
N PRO A 381 9.05 2.96 -0.88
CA PRO A 381 9.96 2.10 -1.63
C PRO A 381 9.50 0.64 -1.70
N SER A 382 8.42 0.26 -1.00
CA SER A 382 7.90 -1.12 -0.99
C SER A 382 6.98 -1.45 -2.16
N ILE A 383 6.59 -0.47 -2.98
CA ILE A 383 5.72 -0.66 -4.14
C ILE A 383 6.49 -1.39 -5.26
N SER A 384 6.52 -2.71 -5.19
CA SER A 384 7.33 -3.55 -6.10
C SER A 384 6.94 -3.42 -7.57
N LYS A 385 5.65 -3.25 -7.89
CA LYS A 385 5.15 -3.00 -9.25
C LYS A 385 5.72 -1.68 -9.80
N ALA A 386 5.62 -0.58 -9.05
CA ALA A 386 6.18 0.72 -9.43
C ALA A 386 7.69 0.65 -9.72
N ARG A 387 8.44 -0.12 -8.93
CA ARG A 387 9.88 -0.34 -9.18
C ARG A 387 10.11 -1.05 -10.51
N GLN A 388 9.41 -2.15 -10.75
CA GLN A 388 9.56 -2.96 -11.97
C GLN A 388 9.23 -2.15 -13.24
N GLU A 389 8.13 -1.41 -13.21
CA GLU A 389 7.66 -0.63 -14.36
C GLU A 389 8.54 0.59 -14.62
N ARG A 390 8.94 1.34 -13.57
CA ARG A 390 9.92 2.43 -13.68
C ARG A 390 11.22 1.95 -14.32
N ASP A 391 11.74 0.82 -13.87
CA ASP A 391 13.00 0.28 -14.37
C ASP A 391 12.87 -0.19 -15.83
N ALA A 392 11.70 -0.72 -16.23
CA ALA A 392 11.39 -1.08 -17.61
C ALA A 392 11.31 0.16 -18.52
N ASP A 393 10.65 1.23 -18.08
CA ASP A 393 10.54 2.47 -18.84
C ASP A 393 11.89 3.18 -18.99
N LEU A 394 12.70 3.23 -17.91
CA LEU A 394 14.08 3.71 -17.98
C LEU A 394 14.89 2.93 -19.03
N ALA A 395 14.79 1.60 -19.03
CA ALA A 395 15.46 0.74 -20.02
C ALA A 395 15.01 1.05 -21.46
N GLY A 396 13.71 1.23 -21.69
CA GLY A 396 13.15 1.61 -22.99
C GLY A 396 13.61 3.00 -23.47
N MET A 397 13.65 3.98 -22.57
CA MET A 397 14.11 5.33 -22.88
C MET A 397 15.59 5.39 -23.26
N MET A 398 16.45 4.59 -22.63
CA MET A 398 17.85 4.49 -23.05
C MET A 398 18.01 3.77 -24.38
N ALA A 399 17.26 2.68 -24.61
CA ALA A 399 17.32 1.93 -25.86
C ALA A 399 16.92 2.78 -27.09
N THR A 400 16.03 3.76 -26.90
CA THR A 400 15.60 4.70 -27.94
C THR A 400 16.50 5.94 -28.09
N GLY A 401 17.51 6.10 -27.22
CA GLY A 401 18.35 7.30 -27.17
C GLY A 401 17.64 8.53 -26.59
N THR A 402 16.47 8.33 -25.96
CA THR A 402 15.74 9.39 -25.25
C THR A 402 16.50 9.82 -23.99
N LEU A 403 17.17 8.88 -23.31
CA LEU A 403 18.16 9.17 -22.28
C LEU A 403 19.57 8.92 -22.82
N LYS A 404 20.52 9.79 -22.48
CA LYS A 404 21.92 9.68 -22.95
C LYS A 404 22.70 8.66 -22.11
N ASP A 405 23.59 7.92 -22.75
CA ASP A 405 24.57 7.05 -22.08
C ASP A 405 25.41 7.87 -21.09
N GLY A 406 25.44 7.44 -19.83
CA GLY A 406 25.96 8.20 -18.68
C GLY A 406 24.89 8.65 -17.69
N ALA A 407 23.62 8.51 -18.06
CA ALA A 407 22.47 8.70 -17.18
C ALA A 407 22.19 7.50 -16.26
N LEU A 408 23.01 6.45 -16.25
CA LEU A 408 22.94 5.37 -15.26
C LEU A 408 24.35 5.04 -14.78
N PRO A 409 24.58 4.75 -13.48
CA PRO A 409 25.73 3.94 -13.09
C PRO A 409 25.61 2.57 -13.76
N ASP A 410 26.72 1.95 -14.16
CA ASP A 410 26.77 0.62 -14.77
C ASP A 410 26.01 -0.42 -13.92
N VAL A 411 24.73 -0.62 -14.20
CA VAL A 411 23.92 -1.73 -13.68
C VAL A 411 23.51 -2.54 -14.89
N VAL A 412 24.31 -3.56 -15.18
CA VAL A 412 24.05 -4.47 -16.30
C VAL A 412 23.07 -5.54 -15.82
N THR A 413 21.79 -5.35 -16.14
CA THR A 413 20.78 -6.41 -16.02
C THR A 413 20.94 -7.39 -17.18
N GLN A 414 21.24 -8.66 -16.91
CA GLN A 414 21.34 -9.69 -17.95
C GLN A 414 20.30 -10.80 -17.72
N THR A 415 19.36 -10.92 -18.66
CA THR A 415 18.44 -12.06 -18.74
C THR A 415 19.13 -13.24 -19.41
N ILE A 416 19.17 -14.41 -18.76
CA ILE A 416 19.76 -15.63 -19.33
C ILE A 416 18.63 -16.64 -19.64
N GLY A 417 18.18 -16.70 -20.90
CA GLY A 417 17.33 -17.79 -21.44
C GLY A 417 16.49 -17.40 -22.68
N PRO A 418 16.31 -18.28 -23.70
CA PRO A 418 15.52 -17.98 -24.92
C PRO A 418 14.03 -18.43 -24.83
N PRO A 419 13.16 -17.94 -25.76
CA PRO A 419 11.76 -18.36 -25.90
C PRO A 419 11.64 -19.72 -26.62
N VAL A 420 10.72 -20.57 -26.17
CA VAL A 420 10.45 -21.87 -26.82
C VAL A 420 9.49 -21.67 -27.99
N ALA A 421 10.02 -21.65 -29.21
CA ALA A 421 9.27 -21.96 -30.41
C ALA A 421 9.47 -23.45 -30.75
N GLN A 422 8.40 -24.11 -31.20
CA GLN A 422 8.36 -25.52 -31.57
C GLN A 422 9.44 -25.86 -32.60
N ALA A 423 10.23 -26.90 -32.33
CA ALA A 423 11.04 -27.59 -33.33
C ALA A 423 11.01 -29.10 -33.08
N GLN A 424 10.80 -29.85 -34.16
CA GLN A 424 10.74 -31.30 -34.22
C GLN A 424 12.06 -31.95 -33.83
N THR A 425 11.93 -33.17 -33.31
CA THR A 425 12.97 -34.12 -32.91
C THR A 425 14.09 -34.31 -33.94
N VAL A 426 15.37 -34.19 -33.52
CA VAL A 426 16.45 -35.16 -33.81
C VAL A 426 17.53 -35.08 -32.70
N GLY A 427 17.75 -36.21 -32.03
CA GLY A 427 18.97 -36.65 -31.32
C GLY A 427 19.95 -35.62 -30.75
N TYR A 428 19.74 -35.22 -29.49
CA TYR A 428 20.81 -34.84 -28.57
C TYR A 428 20.31 -35.07 -27.13
N GLU A 429 21.05 -35.85 -26.32
CA GLU A 429 20.73 -36.04 -24.91
C GLU A 429 20.91 -34.72 -24.14
N PRO A 430 19.90 -34.23 -23.40
CA PRO A 430 20.05 -33.05 -22.56
C PRO A 430 20.88 -33.38 -21.31
N PRO A 431 21.63 -32.40 -20.76
CA PRO A 431 22.32 -32.55 -19.49
C PRO A 431 21.30 -32.89 -18.39
N SER A 432 21.70 -33.80 -17.51
CA SER A 432 20.90 -34.43 -16.46
C SER A 432 20.02 -33.43 -15.68
N LEU A 433 18.70 -33.69 -15.71
CA LEU A 433 17.76 -33.25 -14.69
C LEU A 433 18.33 -33.59 -13.29
N ILE A 434 18.37 -32.60 -12.40
CA ILE A 434 18.69 -32.83 -10.99
C ILE A 434 17.52 -33.64 -10.40
N SER A 435 17.74 -34.93 -10.18
CA SER A 435 16.74 -35.82 -9.55
C SER A 435 16.72 -35.56 -8.03
N MET A 436 15.70 -34.86 -7.55
CA MET A 436 15.53 -34.55 -6.13
C MET A 436 14.47 -35.43 -5.49
N GLY A 437 14.88 -36.61 -4.98
CA GLY A 437 14.11 -37.44 -4.04
C GLY A 437 12.73 -37.93 -4.49
N THR A 438 12.09 -38.76 -3.67
CA THR A 438 10.71 -39.23 -3.85
C THR A 438 9.79 -38.45 -2.91
N ILE A 439 8.75 -37.81 -3.44
CA ILE A 439 7.75 -37.08 -2.65
C ILE A 439 6.45 -37.89 -2.68
N GLU A 440 5.91 -38.26 -1.51
CA GLU A 440 4.56 -38.81 -1.38
C GLU A 440 3.60 -37.64 -1.08
N TYR A 441 2.63 -37.41 -1.98
CA TYR A 441 1.50 -36.50 -1.74
C TYR A 441 0.33 -37.29 -1.14
N PRO A 442 -0.61 -36.63 -0.43
CA PRO A 442 -1.95 -37.15 -0.23
C PRO A 442 -2.55 -37.59 -1.57
N GLU A 443 -3.37 -38.63 -1.56
CA GLU A 443 -3.86 -39.30 -2.78
C GLU A 443 -4.68 -38.39 -3.73
N GLU A 444 -4.91 -37.13 -3.36
CA GLU A 444 -5.81 -36.19 -4.03
C GLU A 444 -5.17 -35.28 -5.10
N ALA A 445 -3.84 -35.19 -5.26
CA ALA A 445 -3.21 -34.28 -6.22
C ALA A 445 -2.79 -35.01 -7.53
N ARG A 446 -3.35 -34.62 -8.69
CA ARG A 446 -3.12 -35.35 -9.96
C ARG A 446 -2.14 -34.70 -10.95
N GLN A 447 -1.75 -33.44 -10.79
CA GLN A 447 -0.72 -32.78 -11.61
C GLN A 447 -0.47 -31.36 -11.08
N ALA A 448 0.78 -31.00 -10.79
CA ALA A 448 1.19 -29.62 -10.52
C ALA A 448 2.43 -29.31 -11.37
N LEU A 449 2.39 -28.21 -12.11
CA LEU A 449 3.57 -27.63 -12.74
C LEU A 449 4.07 -26.53 -11.80
N ILE A 450 5.27 -26.68 -11.25
CA ILE A 450 5.88 -25.65 -10.39
C ILE A 450 6.92 -24.92 -11.23
N SER A 451 6.67 -23.64 -11.52
CA SER A 451 7.64 -22.77 -12.17
C SER A 451 8.07 -21.69 -11.19
N GLY A 452 9.34 -21.72 -10.76
CA GLY A 452 9.92 -20.68 -9.92
C GLY A 452 10.78 -19.71 -10.71
N THR A 453 10.83 -18.45 -10.29
CA THR A 453 11.88 -17.51 -10.71
C THR A 453 12.78 -17.25 -9.52
N VAL A 454 14.08 -17.52 -9.68
CA VAL A 454 15.07 -17.18 -8.65
C VAL A 454 15.80 -15.93 -9.13
N VAL A 455 15.68 -14.85 -8.37
CA VAL A 455 16.44 -13.62 -8.61
C VAL A 455 17.69 -13.69 -7.76
N THR A 456 18.84 -13.45 -8.38
CA THR A 456 20.11 -13.45 -7.67
C THR A 456 20.83 -12.13 -7.88
N LEU A 457 21.23 -11.50 -6.79
CA LEU A 457 22.12 -10.34 -6.82
C LEU A 457 23.56 -10.83 -6.59
N THR A 458 24.41 -10.71 -7.61
CA THR A 458 25.80 -11.17 -7.54
C THR A 458 26.77 -10.01 -7.62
N TYR A 459 27.59 -9.88 -6.58
CA TYR A 459 28.71 -8.94 -6.54
C TYR A 459 29.95 -9.63 -7.09
N VAL A 460 30.57 -9.03 -8.11
CA VAL A 460 31.77 -9.57 -8.75
C VAL A 460 33.00 -8.77 -8.31
N GLY A 461 34.01 -9.46 -7.82
CA GLY A 461 35.29 -8.91 -7.42
C GLY A 461 36.08 -8.33 -8.60
N LYS A 462 37.17 -7.61 -8.29
CA LYS A 462 38.04 -6.98 -9.30
C LYS A 462 38.75 -7.97 -10.22
N ASP A 463 38.82 -9.22 -9.81
CA ASP A 463 39.37 -10.36 -10.55
C ASP A 463 38.32 -11.06 -11.43
N GLY A 464 37.07 -10.56 -11.48
CA GLY A 464 35.98 -11.18 -12.22
C GLY A 464 35.34 -12.37 -11.49
N VAL A 465 35.70 -12.61 -10.22
CA VAL A 465 35.17 -13.72 -9.41
C VAL A 465 33.99 -13.25 -8.57
N PRO A 466 32.84 -13.95 -8.57
CA PRO A 466 31.73 -13.65 -7.65
C PRO A 466 32.18 -13.70 -6.18
N ILE A 467 32.04 -12.59 -5.45
CA ILE A 467 32.43 -12.48 -4.04
C ILE A 467 31.24 -12.56 -3.07
N LYS A 468 30.02 -12.23 -3.54
CA LYS A 468 28.79 -12.32 -2.74
C LYS A 468 27.60 -12.59 -3.65
N CYS A 469 26.76 -13.55 -3.28
CA CYS A 469 25.53 -13.87 -3.99
C CYS A 469 24.36 -13.84 -3.00
N ILE A 470 23.37 -12.99 -3.24
CA ILE A 470 22.14 -12.92 -2.47
C ILE A 470 21.05 -13.55 -3.33
N VAL A 471 20.40 -14.58 -2.81
CA VAL A 471 19.37 -15.33 -3.52
C VAL A 471 18.02 -14.90 -2.96
N GLU A 472 17.16 -14.35 -3.81
CA GLU A 472 15.78 -14.03 -3.49
C GLU A 472 14.89 -14.93 -4.35
N SER A 473 14.19 -15.86 -3.73
CA SER A 473 13.34 -16.82 -4.43
C SER A 473 11.90 -16.31 -4.51
N GLN A 474 11.33 -16.27 -5.71
CA GLN A 474 9.90 -16.09 -5.91
C GLN A 474 9.35 -17.34 -6.60
N SER A 475 8.58 -18.13 -5.84
CA SER A 475 7.96 -19.35 -6.36
C SER A 475 6.51 -19.06 -6.74
N PHE A 476 6.13 -19.35 -7.99
CA PHE A 476 4.76 -19.30 -8.46
C PHE A 476 4.24 -20.73 -8.63
N VAL A 477 3.23 -21.09 -7.84
CA VAL A 477 2.48 -22.35 -8.06
C VAL A 477 1.24 -21.97 -8.84
N GLN A 478 1.23 -22.27 -10.13
CA GLN A 478 0.04 -22.09 -10.96
C GLN A 478 -0.62 -23.46 -11.17
N ASN A 479 -1.94 -23.52 -10.95
CA ASN A 479 -2.83 -24.62 -11.38
C ASN A 479 -2.76 -25.95 -10.62
N ALA A 480 -2.36 -25.98 -9.34
CA ALA A 480 -2.56 -27.19 -8.54
C ALA A 480 -4.07 -27.42 -8.30
N ARG A 481 -4.61 -28.55 -8.79
CA ARG A 481 -6.02 -28.93 -8.62
C ARG A 481 -6.18 -30.31 -7.97
N ASP A 482 -7.17 -30.46 -7.11
CA ASP A 482 -7.54 -31.74 -6.49
C ASP A 482 -8.32 -32.66 -7.46
N LYS A 483 -8.65 -33.89 -7.01
CA LYS A 483 -9.45 -34.87 -7.78
C LYS A 483 -10.83 -34.33 -8.21
N ALA A 484 -11.36 -33.29 -7.56
CA ALA A 484 -12.63 -32.67 -7.87
C ALA A 484 -12.49 -31.36 -8.68
N GLY A 485 -11.26 -30.97 -9.05
CA GLY A 485 -10.97 -29.81 -9.87
C GLY A 485 -10.80 -28.49 -9.11
N TYR A 486 -10.83 -28.51 -7.77
CA TYR A 486 -10.66 -27.34 -6.92
C TYR A 486 -9.19 -26.97 -6.76
N ILE A 487 -8.92 -25.67 -6.63
CA ILE A 487 -7.56 -25.14 -6.44
C ILE A 487 -7.03 -25.59 -5.07
N VAL A 488 -5.85 -26.22 -5.05
CA VAL A 488 -5.19 -26.66 -3.81
C VAL A 488 -4.62 -25.43 -3.06
N PRO A 489 -4.82 -25.30 -1.73
CA PRO A 489 -4.34 -24.15 -0.97
C PRO A 489 -2.81 -23.96 -1.01
N GLN A 490 -2.37 -22.73 -1.23
CA GLN A 490 -0.95 -22.36 -1.41
C GLN A 490 -0.02 -22.80 -0.26
N LYS A 491 -0.47 -22.81 1.01
CA LYS A 491 0.37 -23.22 2.15
C LYS A 491 0.88 -24.66 2.07
N ALA A 492 0.17 -25.56 1.39
CA ALA A 492 0.63 -26.93 1.17
C ALA A 492 1.80 -27.02 0.16
N ALA A 493 2.04 -25.96 -0.62
CA ALA A 493 2.99 -25.98 -1.74
C ALA A 493 4.38 -25.40 -1.40
N TYR A 494 4.59 -24.86 -0.19
CA TYR A 494 5.85 -24.21 0.20
C TYR A 494 6.78 -25.06 1.08
N SER A 495 6.31 -26.21 1.56
CA SER A 495 7.09 -27.13 2.40
C SER A 495 7.08 -28.54 1.81
N ILE A 496 8.26 -29.15 1.66
CA ILE A 496 8.36 -30.58 1.31
C ILE A 496 8.32 -31.39 2.59
N VAL A 497 7.35 -32.29 2.73
CA VAL A 497 7.31 -33.26 3.82
C VAL A 497 8.14 -34.48 3.42
N ARG A 498 9.20 -34.77 4.17
CA ARG A 498 10.05 -35.95 3.99
C ARG A 498 9.31 -37.21 4.45
N LYS A 499 9.83 -38.38 4.05
CA LYS A 499 9.29 -39.71 4.43
C LYS A 499 9.20 -39.92 5.96
N ASP A 500 10.00 -39.20 6.73
CA ASP A 500 10.02 -39.24 8.19
C ASP A 500 9.03 -38.25 8.85
N GLY A 501 8.22 -37.53 8.06
CA GLY A 501 7.24 -36.55 8.54
C GLY A 501 7.82 -35.16 8.81
N SER A 502 9.12 -34.94 8.64
CA SER A 502 9.73 -33.61 8.78
C SER A 502 9.46 -32.73 7.55
N SER A 503 9.17 -31.44 7.78
CA SER A 503 8.96 -30.45 6.71
C SER A 503 10.23 -29.63 6.44
N VAL A 504 10.61 -29.46 5.17
CA VAL A 504 11.71 -28.58 4.76
C VAL A 504 11.18 -27.45 3.89
N ALA A 505 11.58 -26.21 4.16
CA ALA A 505 11.20 -25.07 3.33
C ALA A 505 11.87 -25.18 1.95
N LEU A 506 11.15 -24.79 0.88
CA LEU A 506 11.69 -24.84 -0.48
C LEU A 506 12.99 -24.04 -0.65
N ALA A 507 13.16 -22.96 0.13
CA ALA A 507 14.38 -22.15 0.15
C ALA A 507 15.62 -22.93 0.63
N ASP A 508 15.44 -23.92 1.51
CA ASP A 508 16.53 -24.72 2.08
C ASP A 508 17.00 -25.83 1.12
N LEU A 509 16.27 -26.08 0.02
CA LEU A 509 16.61 -27.06 -1.03
C LEU A 509 17.46 -26.47 -2.15
N LEU A 510 17.59 -25.15 -2.20
CA LEU A 510 18.44 -24.46 -3.17
C LEU A 510 19.89 -24.45 -2.68
N ASP A 511 20.64 -25.50 -3.02
CA ASP A 511 22.04 -25.67 -2.63
C ASP A 511 22.93 -24.51 -3.14
N PRO A 512 23.49 -23.65 -2.26
CA PRO A 512 24.28 -22.48 -2.68
C PRO A 512 25.52 -22.81 -3.54
N PRO A 513 26.26 -23.92 -3.30
CA PRO A 513 27.30 -24.44 -4.21
C PRO A 513 26.81 -24.77 -5.62
N ALA A 514 25.66 -25.45 -5.79
CA ALA A 514 25.12 -25.78 -7.11
C ALA A 514 24.73 -24.52 -7.92
N ILE A 515 24.10 -23.54 -7.26
CA ILE A 515 23.78 -22.25 -7.87
C ILE A 515 25.07 -21.51 -8.27
N ARG A 516 26.09 -21.52 -7.39
CA ARG A 516 27.40 -20.92 -7.66
C ARG A 516 28.09 -21.56 -8.87
N ALA A 517 28.08 -22.88 -8.99
CA ALA A 517 28.67 -23.60 -10.11
C ALA A 517 27.95 -23.31 -11.44
N MET A 518 26.62 -23.25 -11.42
CA MET A 518 25.82 -22.93 -12.60
C MET A 518 26.05 -21.48 -13.08
N MET A 519 26.18 -20.55 -12.13
CA MET A 519 26.55 -19.16 -12.41
C MET A 519 27.95 -19.08 -13.03
N GLN A 520 28.95 -19.74 -12.43
CA GLN A 520 30.33 -19.79 -12.95
C GLN A 520 30.42 -20.38 -14.36
N ALA A 521 29.60 -21.38 -14.70
CA ALA A 521 29.60 -22.00 -16.03
C ALA A 521 28.99 -21.11 -17.13
N ARG A 522 28.13 -20.15 -16.79
CA ARG A 522 27.45 -19.27 -17.75
C ARG A 522 28.00 -17.84 -17.77
N PHE A 523 28.82 -17.48 -16.78
CA PHE A 523 29.44 -16.16 -16.70
C PHE A 523 30.77 -16.15 -17.46
N ASN A 524 30.95 -15.19 -18.37
CA ASN A 524 32.25 -14.96 -19.01
C ASN A 524 33.01 -13.86 -18.26
N PRO A 525 34.07 -14.18 -17.49
CA PRO A 525 34.69 -13.24 -16.54
C PRO A 525 35.36 -12.04 -17.20
N GLY A 526 35.79 -12.18 -18.46
CA GLY A 526 36.70 -11.24 -19.11
C GLY A 526 36.13 -9.85 -19.44
N LYS A 527 34.83 -9.58 -19.24
CA LYS A 527 34.20 -8.31 -19.66
C LYS A 527 33.57 -7.46 -18.56
N ARG A 528 33.57 -7.88 -17.29
CA ARG A 528 32.74 -7.22 -16.24
C ARG A 528 33.35 -7.18 -14.84
N ALA A 529 34.63 -6.86 -14.73
CA ALA A 529 35.27 -6.64 -13.43
C ALA A 529 34.75 -5.35 -12.76
N GLY A 530 34.33 -5.44 -11.49
CA GLY A 530 33.96 -4.28 -10.68
C GLY A 530 32.50 -3.79 -10.79
N VAL A 531 31.60 -4.57 -11.40
CA VAL A 531 30.19 -4.19 -11.62
C VAL A 531 29.26 -5.07 -10.77
N ALA A 532 28.22 -4.48 -10.16
CA ALA A 532 27.14 -5.22 -9.53
C ALA A 532 26.19 -5.76 -10.60
N ILE A 533 25.94 -7.07 -10.60
CA ILE A 533 25.18 -7.72 -11.68
C ILE A 533 23.93 -8.38 -11.08
N VAL A 534 22.78 -7.94 -11.56
CA VAL A 534 21.48 -8.55 -11.27
C VAL A 534 21.25 -9.63 -12.32
N SER A 535 21.17 -10.88 -11.87
CA SER A 535 20.92 -12.03 -12.74
C SER A 535 19.59 -12.68 -12.38
N ILE A 536 18.66 -12.72 -13.33
CA ILE A 536 17.41 -13.46 -13.20
C ILE A 536 17.61 -14.84 -13.81
N VAL A 537 17.54 -15.89 -12.98
CA VAL A 537 17.65 -17.27 -13.43
C VAL A 537 16.28 -17.93 -13.34
N ARG A 538 15.72 -18.29 -14.50
CA ARG A 538 14.49 -19.09 -14.59
C ARG A 538 14.87 -20.56 -14.61
N MET A 539 14.48 -21.31 -13.58
CA MET A 539 14.73 -22.75 -13.50
C MET A 539 13.40 -23.51 -13.58
N PRO A 540 13.20 -24.37 -14.59
CA PRO A 540 12.10 -25.33 -14.55
C PRO A 540 12.43 -26.41 -13.52
N VAL A 541 11.55 -26.62 -12.54
CA VAL A 541 11.67 -27.72 -11.57
C VAL A 541 10.60 -28.76 -11.90
N ALA A 542 11.02 -29.95 -12.33
CA ALA A 542 10.12 -31.06 -12.60
C ALA A 542 10.17 -32.06 -11.44
N PHE A 543 9.01 -32.37 -10.86
CA PHE A 543 8.89 -33.41 -9.84
C PHE A 543 8.41 -34.71 -10.49
N ASN A 544 9.16 -35.80 -10.30
CA ASN A 544 8.71 -37.14 -10.70
C ASN A 544 7.77 -37.71 -9.63
N ILE A 545 6.49 -37.84 -9.97
CA ILE A 545 5.50 -38.46 -9.08
C ILE A 545 5.44 -39.95 -9.40
N PHE A 546 5.89 -40.80 -8.47
CA PHE A 546 5.75 -42.25 -8.58
C PHE A 546 4.50 -42.71 -7.83
N ARG A 547 3.66 -43.54 -8.47
CA ARG A 547 2.65 -44.33 -7.77
C ARG A 547 3.32 -45.54 -7.12
N LYS A 548 2.93 -45.86 -5.89
CA LYS A 548 3.04 -47.24 -5.40
C LYS A 548 1.88 -48.06 -5.95
#